data_AF-A0A534U666-F1
#
_entry.id   AF-A0A534U666-F1
#
_cell.length_a   1.000
_cell.length_b   1.000
_cell.length_c   1.000
_cell.angle_alpha   90.00
_cell.angle_beta   90.00
_cell.angle_gamma   90.00
#
_symmetry.space_group_name_H-M   'P 1'
#
loop_
_entity.id
_entity.type
_entity.pdbx_description
1 polymer ?
#
loop_
_entity_poly.entity_id
_entity_poly.type
_entity_poly.pdbx_seq_one_letter_code
_entity_poly.pdbx_strand_id
1 'polypeptide(L)' 'MRLLRRSSDELGVTVLMVTHDPVCASYGERVVRLLDGQVVEDIDVTEGPSEEVSKHVGSIPSHRRRDG' A
#
# COMPACT_ATOMS: atom_id res chain seq x y z
N MET A 1 -6.77 -3.91 11.09
CA MET A 1 -7.20 -4.61 9.85
C MET A 1 -7.78 -6.02 10.05
N ARG A 2 -8.18 -6.45 11.27
CA ARG A 2 -8.56 -7.87 11.50
C ARG A 2 -9.83 -8.33 10.75
N LEU A 3 -10.83 -7.47 10.61
CA LEU A 3 -12.08 -7.80 9.88
C LEU A 3 -11.85 -7.96 8.38
N LEU A 4 -11.15 -7.02 7.73
CA LEU A 4 -10.89 -7.07 6.29
C LEU A 4 -9.99 -8.25 5.91
N ARG A 5 -8.96 -8.52 6.72
CA ARG A 5 -8.10 -9.69 6.53
C ARG A 5 -8.88 -10.99 6.65
N ARG A 6 -9.75 -11.10 7.68
CA ARG A 6 -10.64 -12.25 7.86
C ARG A 6 -11.58 -12.44 6.67
N SER A 7 -12.14 -11.37 6.11
CA SER A 7 -12.99 -11.46 4.91
C SER A 7 -12.20 -12.00 3.72
N SER A 8 -10.97 -11.52 3.48
CA SER A 8 -10.11 -12.06 2.43
C SER A 8 -9.80 -13.54 2.65
N ASP A 9 -9.35 -13.90 3.85
CA ASP A 9 -8.88 -15.25 4.19
C ASP A 9 -10.02 -16.28 4.24
N GLU A 10 -11.17 -15.93 4.82
CA GLU A 10 -12.27 -16.88 5.08
C GLU A 10 -13.36 -16.86 4.00
N LEU A 11 -13.60 -15.72 3.34
CA LEU A 11 -14.67 -15.57 2.35
C LEU A 11 -14.13 -15.56 0.91
N GLY A 12 -12.81 -15.55 0.72
CA GLY A 12 -12.17 -15.55 -0.59
C GLY A 12 -12.46 -14.29 -1.42
N VAL A 13 -12.83 -13.19 -0.77
CA VAL A 13 -13.12 -11.92 -1.45
C VAL A 13 -11.86 -11.10 -1.64
N THR A 14 -11.68 -10.51 -2.82
CA THR A 14 -10.56 -9.58 -3.06
C THR A 14 -10.85 -8.22 -2.41
N VAL A 15 -9.91 -7.72 -1.59
CA VAL A 15 -10.01 -6.41 -0.94
C VAL A 15 -8.96 -5.47 -1.52
N LEU A 16 -9.42 -4.36 -2.12
CA LEU A 16 -8.56 -3.22 -2.44
C LEU A 16 -8.71 -2.17 -1.34
N MET A 17 -7.59 -1.67 -0.84
CA MET A 17 -7.55 -0.60 0.15
C MET A 17 -6.63 0.52 -0.34
N VAL A 18 -7.04 1.76 -0.10
CA VAL A 18 -6.22 2.95 -0.31
C VAL A 18 -6.00 3.60 1.04
N THR A 19 -4.74 3.82 1.40
CA THR A 19 -4.37 4.44 2.67
C THR A 19 -3.13 5.29 2.49
N HIS A 20 -3.04 6.35 3.29
CA HIS A 20 -1.81 7.13 3.44
C HIS A 20 -0.98 6.67 4.65
N ASP A 21 -1.50 5.74 5.46
CA ASP A 21 -0.81 5.20 6.62
C ASP A 21 0.06 3.98 6.22
N PRO A 22 1.40 4.06 6.33
CA PRO A 22 2.31 2.95 6.05
C PRO A 22 2.01 1.70 6.87
N VAL A 23 1.55 1.86 8.11
CA VAL A 23 1.23 0.74 8.99
C VAL A 23 -0.01 0.01 8.49
N CYS A 24 -1.00 0.74 7.98
CA CYS A 24 -2.16 0.11 7.35
C CYS A 24 -1.78 -0.63 6.06
N ALA A 25 -0.88 -0.07 5.25
CA ALA A 25 -0.44 -0.68 4.00
C ALA A 25 0.31 -2.00 4.21
N SER A 26 1.12 -2.11 5.26
CA SER A 26 1.88 -3.34 5.57
C SER A 26 1.03 -4.54 5.99
N TYR A 27 -0.28 -4.35 6.22
CA TYR A 27 -1.22 -5.47 6.43
C TYR A 27 -1.68 -6.13 5.13
N GLY A 28 -1.45 -5.51 3.97
CA GLY A 28 -1.76 -6.10 2.68
C GLY A 28 -0.72 -7.15 2.26
N GLU A 29 -1.11 -8.03 1.35
CA GLU A 29 -0.18 -8.96 0.69
C GLU A 29 0.65 -8.25 -0.39
N ARG A 30 0.07 -7.21 -1.02
CA ARG A 30 0.72 -6.40 -2.04
C ARG A 30 0.44 -4.92 -1.80
N VAL A 31 1.45 -4.08 -2.00
CA VAL A 31 1.36 -2.62 -1.90
C VAL A 31 1.76 -1.99 -3.21
N VAL A 32 0.80 -1.34 -3.87
CA VAL A 32 1.02 -0.57 -5.10
C VAL A 32 1.03 0.91 -4.76
N ARG A 33 2.10 1.62 -5.12
CA ARG A 33 2.19 3.08 -4.93
C ARG A 33 1.91 3.80 -6.23
N LEU A 34 1.03 4.78 -6.13
CA LEU A 34 0.65 5.65 -7.24
C LEU A 34 1.19 7.06 -7.01
N LEU A 35 1.77 7.64 -8.06
CA LEU A 35 2.17 9.03 -8.12
C LEU A 35 1.83 9.57 -9.50
N ASP A 36 1.13 10.70 -9.55
CA ASP A 36 0.71 11.36 -10.80
C ASP A 36 0.02 10.42 -11.81
N GLY A 37 -0.80 9.51 -11.30
CA GLY A 37 -1.53 8.52 -12.10
C GLY A 37 -0.67 7.37 -12.63
N GLN A 38 0.59 7.27 -12.22
CA GLN A 38 1.52 6.19 -12.59
C GLN A 38 1.80 5.27 -11.41
N VAL A 39 2.00 3.98 -11.68
CA VAL A 39 2.54 3.04 -10.69
C VAL A 39 4.04 3.28 -10.57
N VAL A 40 4.47 3.75 -9.41
CA VAL A 40 5.89 4.05 -9.14
C VAL A 40 6.57 2.99 -8.28
N GLU A 41 5.80 2.14 -7.62
CA GLU A 41 6.31 1.02 -6.85
C GLU A 41 5.25 -0.07 -6.73
N ASP A 42 5.72 -1.32 -6.66
CA ASP A 42 4.90 -2.50 -6.52
C ASP A 42 5.66 -3.51 -5.65
N ILE A 43 5.17 -3.70 -4.42
CA ILE A 43 5.84 -4.46 -3.38
C ILE A 43 4.99 -5.68 -3.05
N ASP A 44 5.59 -6.86 -3.16
CA ASP A 44 5.05 -8.08 -2.56
C ASP A 44 5.50 -8.16 -1.09
N VAL A 45 4.54 -8.04 -0.17
CA VAL A 45 4.80 -8.03 1.28
C VAL A 45 5.04 -9.45 1.81
N THR A 46 4.66 -10.48 1.05
CA THR A 46 4.90 -11.88 1.43
C THR A 46 6.36 -12.30 1.17
N GLU A 47 7.05 -11.61 0.27
CA GLU A 47 8.43 -11.90 -0.12
C GLU A 47 9.49 -11.05 0.61
N GLY A 48 9.09 -10.07 1.44
CA GLY A 48 10.00 -9.16 2.15
C GLY A 48 9.51 -8.70 3.54
N PRO A 49 10.41 -8.24 4.44
CA PRO A 49 10.04 -7.85 5.79
C PRO A 49 9.13 -6.61 5.83
N SER A 50 8.06 -6.65 6.63
CA SER A 50 7.05 -5.57 6.75
C SER A 50 7.60 -4.20 7.15
N GLU A 51 8.80 -4.14 7.74
CA GLU A 51 9.52 -2.89 8.01
C GLU A 51 9.92 -2.14 6.73
N GLU A 52 10.22 -2.85 5.64
CA GLU A 52 10.59 -2.23 4.37
C GLU A 52 9.41 -1.51 3.75
N VAL A 53 8.21 -2.10 3.80
CA VAL A 53 6.97 -1.46 3.33
C VAL A 53 6.74 -0.11 4.04
N SER A 54 6.97 -0.07 5.35
CA SER A 54 6.74 1.14 6.14
C SER A 54 7.73 2.26 5.81
N LYS A 55 8.99 1.91 5.48
CA LYS A 55 10.02 2.87 5.05
C LYS A 55 9.71 3.46 3.66
N HIS A 56 9.22 2.64 2.73
CA HIS A 56 8.95 3.06 1.35
C HIS A 56 7.67 3.90 1.21
N VAL A 57 6.62 3.61 1.99
CA VAL A 57 5.38 4.39 1.94
C VAL A 57 5.56 5.81 2.47
N GLY A 58 6.44 6.04 3.45
CA GLY A 58 6.62 7.35 4.10
C GLY A 58 7.35 8.45 3.30
N SER A 59 7.93 8.14 2.15
CA SER A 59 8.89 9.05 1.48
C SER A 59 8.42 9.69 0.17
N ILE A 60 7.12 9.68 -0.18
CA ILE A 60 6.65 10.39 -1.38
C ILE A 60 6.71 11.91 -1.14
N PRO A 61 7.52 12.69 -1.89
CA PRO A 61 7.42 14.13 -1.86
C PRO A 61 6.05 14.52 -2.40
N SER A 62 5.27 15.32 -1.66
CA SER A 62 4.05 15.91 -2.20
C SER A 62 4.40 16.73 -3.43
N HIS A 63 3.95 16.30 -4.62
CA HIS A 63 4.34 16.95 -5.86
C HIS A 63 3.89 18.42 -5.85
N ARG A 64 4.84 19.29 -6.16
CA ARG A 64 4.67 20.71 -6.43
C ARG A 64 3.63 20.82 -7.55
N ARG A 65 2.56 21.59 -7.34
CA ARG A 65 1.58 21.84 -8.39
C ARG A 65 2.33 22.25 -9.65
N ARG A 66 2.01 21.63 -10.79
CA ARG A 66 2.37 22.19 -12.09
C ARG A 66 1.68 23.54 -12.16
N ASP A 67 2.41 24.58 -11.77
CA ASP A 67 2.06 25.95 -12.07
C ASP A 67 1.99 26.03 -13.60
N GLY A 68 0.82 26.44 -14.09
CA GLY A 68 0.50 26.54 -15.52
C GLY A 68 1.23 27.69 -16.19
#